data_AF-A0A8T3DKK0-F1
#
_entry.id   AF-A0A8T3DKK0-F1
#
_cell.length_a   1.000
_cell.length_b   1.000
_cell.length_c   1.000
_cell.angle_alpha   90.00
_cell.angle_beta   90.00
_cell.angle_gamma   90.00
#
_symmetry.space_group_name_H-M   'P 1'
#
loop_
_entity.id
_entity.type
_entity.pdbx_description
1 polymer ?
#
loop_
_entity_poly.entity_id
_entity_poly.type
_entity_poly.pdbx_seq_one_letter_code
_entity_poly.pdbx_strand_id
1 'polypeptide(L)'
;MATESENDIEIQPAGTQTEKSKREFVWTQQATWLLLRTRLSMDAEFNRPVCKMKKLWAMVAEKDVLQLYLELQERKMDLWMQQKALEERKIEAINNLARAISSLAEDRHSQSVAQNNG
;
A
#
# COMPACT_ATOMS: atom_id res chain seq x y z
N MET A 1 -41.93 23.51 31.11
CA MET A 1 -41.00 22.63 31.84
C MET A 1 -40.65 21.52 30.86
N ALA A 2 -39.50 21.62 30.16
CA ALA A 2 -38.19 21.14 30.61
C ALA A 2 -38.25 19.61 30.81
N THR A 3 -37.56 18.73 30.08
CA THR A 3 -36.31 18.82 29.29
C THR A 3 -36.29 17.70 28.25
N GLU A 4 -35.58 17.96 27.16
CA GLU A 4 -35.07 16.96 26.22
C GLU A 4 -34.28 15.89 26.99
N SER A 5 -34.52 14.60 26.70
CA SER A 5 -33.71 13.50 27.22
C SER A 5 -32.99 12.82 26.07
N GLU A 6 -31.67 12.94 26.18
CA GLU A 6 -30.60 12.55 25.26
C GLU A 6 -30.58 11.06 24.89
N ASN A 7 -29.93 10.82 23.76
CA ASN A 7 -29.48 9.53 23.23
C ASN A 7 -28.97 8.55 24.29
N ASP A 8 -29.66 7.42 24.46
CA ASP A 8 -29.05 6.19 25.01
C ASP A 8 -28.26 5.49 23.90
N ILE A 9 -27.05 5.99 23.64
CA ILE A 9 -26.00 5.16 23.03
C ILE A 9 -25.46 4.28 24.15
N GLU A 10 -25.93 3.05 24.18
CA GLU A 10 -25.40 2.00 25.04
C GLU A 10 -23.94 1.72 24.65
N ILE A 11 -23.02 2.44 25.28
CA ILE A 11 -21.58 2.16 25.19
C ILE A 11 -21.33 0.90 26.01
N GLN A 12 -21.33 -0.25 25.33
CA GLN A 12 -20.77 -1.47 25.89
C GLN A 12 -19.26 -1.26 26.08
N PRO A 13 -18.71 -1.41 27.30
CA PRO A 13 -17.27 -1.47 27.49
C PRO A 13 -16.79 -2.80 26.91
N ALA A 14 -16.26 -2.77 25.69
CA ALA A 14 -15.66 -3.92 25.05
C ALA A 14 -14.52 -4.44 25.94
N GLY A 15 -14.83 -5.52 26.65
CA GLY A 15 -13.96 -6.21 27.55
C GLY A 15 -12.65 -6.60 26.89
N THR A 16 -11.62 -6.63 27.72
CA THR A 16 -10.37 -7.33 27.55
C THR A 16 -10.52 -8.65 26.78
N GLN A 17 -10.23 -8.65 25.48
CA GLN A 17 -9.82 -9.85 24.75
C GLN A 17 -8.32 -9.79 24.49
N THR A 18 -7.56 -10.11 25.54
CA THR A 18 -6.25 -10.73 25.38
C THR A 18 -6.44 -12.16 24.86
N GLU A 19 -6.91 -12.31 23.62
CA GLU A 19 -6.73 -13.56 22.90
C GLU A 19 -5.71 -13.28 21.80
N LYS A 20 -4.48 -13.71 22.05
CA LYS A 20 -3.54 -14.06 20.99
C LYS A 20 -4.22 -15.14 20.16
N SER A 21 -5.08 -14.72 19.23
CA SER A 21 -5.57 -15.57 18.16
C SER A 21 -4.32 -16.09 17.49
N LYS A 22 -3.95 -17.34 17.82
CA LYS A 22 -3.03 -18.11 17.00
C LYS A 22 -3.77 -18.27 15.68
N ARG A 23 -3.65 -17.27 14.81
CA ARG A 23 -4.09 -17.37 13.43
C ARG A 23 -3.38 -18.61 12.92
N GLU A 24 -4.15 -19.65 12.62
CA GLU A 24 -3.58 -20.81 11.97
C GLU A 24 -2.82 -20.32 10.75
N PHE A 25 -1.58 -20.77 10.64
CA PHE A 25 -0.75 -20.40 9.51
C PHE A 25 -1.34 -21.09 8.28
N VAL A 26 -1.96 -20.29 7.42
CA VAL A 26 -2.49 -20.76 6.14
C VAL A 26 -1.43 -20.55 5.08
N TRP A 27 -1.03 -21.64 4.42
CA TRP A 27 -0.19 -21.55 3.24
C TRP A 27 -0.94 -20.82 2.12
N THR A 28 -0.48 -19.62 1.78
CA THR A 28 -0.98 -18.95 0.58
C THR A 28 -0.52 -19.71 -0.66
N GLN A 29 -1.29 -19.65 -1.74
CA GLN A 29 -0.91 -20.30 -3.01
C GLN A 29 0.51 -19.88 -3.44
N GLN A 30 0.84 -18.59 -3.29
CA GLN A 30 2.18 -18.06 -3.56
C GLN A 30 3.26 -18.71 -2.68
N ALA A 31 3.03 -18.81 -1.37
CA ALA A 31 3.98 -19.43 -0.45
C ALA A 31 4.18 -20.92 -0.77
N THR A 32 3.12 -21.64 -1.13
CA THR A 32 3.21 -23.05 -1.57
C THR A 32 4.04 -23.19 -2.84
N TRP A 33 3.78 -22.36 -3.86
CA TRP A 33 4.55 -22.40 -5.11
C TRP A 33 6.02 -22.07 -4.90
N LEU A 34 6.29 -21.08 -4.06
CA LEU A 34 7.66 -20.68 -3.75
C LEU A 34 8.41 -21.80 -3.03
N LEU A 35 7.81 -22.40 -2.01
CA LEU A 35 8.37 -23.55 -1.30
C LEU A 35 8.72 -24.70 -2.24
N LEU A 36 7.77 -25.07 -3.11
CA LEU A 36 7.98 -26.14 -4.09
C LEU A 36 9.12 -25.79 -5.06
N ARG A 37 9.13 -24.57 -5.59
CA ARG A 37 10.17 -24.11 -6.51
C ARG A 37 11.56 -24.12 -5.87
N THR A 38 11.68 -23.57 -4.65
CA THR A 38 12.96 -23.51 -3.93
C THR A 38 13.44 -24.91 -3.57
N ARG A 39 12.57 -25.78 -3.05
CA ARG A 39 12.92 -27.18 -2.78
C ARG A 39 13.39 -27.90 -4.04
N LEU A 40 12.65 -27.79 -5.14
CA LEU A 40 12.99 -28.45 -6.41
C LEU A 40 14.30 -27.92 -6.99
N SER A 41 14.62 -26.64 -6.78
CA SER A 41 15.91 -26.08 -7.20
C SER A 41 17.11 -26.67 -6.42
N MET A 42 16.85 -27.27 -5.26
CA MET A 42 17.86 -27.90 -4.38
C MET A 42 17.78 -29.43 -4.39
N ASP A 43 17.10 -30.03 -5.37
CA ASP A 43 16.78 -31.47 -5.37
C ASP A 43 18.03 -32.36 -5.26
N ALA A 44 19.14 -31.96 -5.88
CA ALA A 44 20.41 -32.67 -5.83
C ALA A 44 21.01 -32.74 -4.41
N GLU A 45 20.86 -31.69 -3.61
CA GLU A 45 21.31 -31.66 -2.21
C GLU A 45 20.40 -32.52 -1.31
N PHE A 46 19.09 -32.51 -1.58
CA PHE A 46 18.10 -33.28 -0.84
C PHE A 46 18.20 -34.79 -1.08
N ASN A 47 18.65 -35.22 -2.26
CA ASN A 47 18.80 -36.66 -2.60
C ASN A 47 20.10 -37.30 -2.10
N ARG A 48 21.02 -36.52 -1.50
CA ARG A 48 22.24 -37.10 -0.91
C ARG A 48 21.91 -37.77 0.42
N PRO A 49 22.49 -38.95 0.73
CA PRO A 49 22.24 -39.66 2.00
C PRO A 49 22.97 -38.95 3.16
N VAL A 50 22.46 -37.79 3.57
CA VAL A 50 23.08 -36.95 4.60
C VAL A 50 22.08 -36.66 5.71
N CYS A 51 22.55 -36.66 6.96
CA CYS A 51 21.77 -36.25 8.14
C CYS A 51 21.46 -34.72 8.21
N LYS A 52 21.56 -33.99 7.08
CA LYS A 52 21.42 -32.53 7.01
C LYS A 52 20.01 -32.06 6.64
N MET A 53 19.01 -32.93 6.65
CA MET A 53 17.66 -32.63 6.19
C MET A 53 17.06 -31.38 6.86
N LYS A 54 17.19 -31.26 8.19
CA LYS A 54 16.75 -30.07 8.94
C LYS A 54 17.44 -28.78 8.48
N LYS A 55 18.73 -28.85 8.17
CA LYS A 55 19.51 -27.70 7.69
C LYS A 55 19.09 -27.29 6.27
N LEU A 56 18.80 -28.26 5.40
CA LEU A 56 18.31 -27.98 4.05
C LEU A 56 16.94 -27.29 4.09
N TRP A 57 16.01 -27.76 4.91
CA TRP A 57 14.71 -27.11 5.10
C TRP A 57 14.82 -25.70 5.71
N ALA A 58 15.74 -25.49 6.66
CA ALA A 58 16.00 -24.15 7.20
C ALA A 58 16.50 -23.19 6.11
N MET A 59 17.38 -23.66 5.22
CA MET A 59 17.87 -22.86 4.09
C MET A 59 16.77 -22.56 3.07
N VAL A 60 15.88 -23.51 2.78
CA VAL A 60 14.70 -23.28 1.92
C VAL A 60 13.81 -22.20 2.53
N ALA A 61 13.50 -22.31 3.82
CA ALA A 61 12.66 -21.33 4.51
C ALA A 61 13.26 -19.91 4.53
N GLU A 62 14.58 -19.80 4.74
CA GLU A 62 15.28 -18.51 4.70
C GLU A 62 15.18 -17.85 3.32
N LYS A 63 15.38 -18.63 2.25
CA LYS A 63 15.23 -18.15 0.86
C LYS A 63 13.81 -17.70 0.57
N ASP A 64 12.81 -18.49 0.97
CA ASP A 64 11.40 -18.17 0.72
C ASP A 64 10.98 -16.89 1.45
N VAL A 65 11.35 -16.75 2.72
CA VAL A 65 11.06 -15.55 3.53
C VAL A 65 11.74 -14.31 2.94
N LEU A 66 13.00 -14.43 2.53
CA LEU A 66 13.72 -13.32 1.90
C LEU A 66 13.06 -12.90 0.59
N GLN A 67 12.68 -13.85 -0.26
CA GLN A 67 12.03 -13.55 -1.52
C GLN A 67 10.67 -12.86 -1.32
N LEU A 68 9.84 -13.36 -0.40
CA LEU A 68 8.56 -12.70 -0.06
C LEU A 68 8.76 -11.30 0.50
N TYR A 69 9.80 -11.09 1.31
CA TYR A 69 10.11 -9.77 1.85
C TYR A 69 10.51 -8.77 0.75
N LEU A 70 11.39 -9.18 -0.16
CA LEU A 70 11.81 -8.32 -1.27
C LEU A 70 10.63 -7.96 -2.18
N GLU A 71 9.81 -8.94 -2.52
CA GLU A 71 8.61 -8.74 -3.34
C GLU A 71 7.59 -7.81 -2.66
N LEU A 72 7.50 -7.88 -1.33
CA LEU A 72 6.67 -6.96 -0.54
C LEU A 72 7.23 -5.54 -0.56
N GLN A 73 8.55 -5.37 -0.46
CA GLN A 73 9.19 -4.06 -0.52
C GLN A 73 9.04 -3.41 -1.90
N GLU A 74 9.19 -4.19 -2.97
CA GLU A 74 8.97 -3.74 -4.35
C GLU A 74 7.54 -3.20 -4.53
N ARG A 75 6.52 -3.98 -4.13
CA ARG A 75 5.12 -3.52 -4.21
C ARG A 75 4.84 -2.26 -3.38
N LYS A 76 5.45 -2.14 -2.21
CA LYS A 76 5.32 -0.93 -1.38
C LYS A 76 5.93 0.27 -2.10
N MET A 77 7.09 0.09 -2.72
CA MET A 77 7.74 1.14 -3.49
C MET A 77 6.89 1.55 -4.70
N ASP A 78 6.37 0.59 -5.45
CA ASP A 78 5.49 0.87 -6.60
C ASP A 78 4.25 1.66 -6.20
N LEU A 79 3.57 1.25 -5.12
CA LEU A 79 2.41 1.97 -4.61
C LEU A 79 2.76 3.39 -4.17
N TRP A 80 3.91 3.55 -3.50
CA TRP A 80 4.40 4.86 -3.09
C TRP A 80 4.72 5.76 -4.29
N MET A 81 5.38 5.23 -5.32
CA MET A 81 5.67 5.95 -6.56
C MET A 81 4.38 6.37 -7.28
N GLN A 82 3.38 5.48 -7.35
CA GLN A 82 2.07 5.81 -7.92
C GLN A 82 1.38 6.94 -7.17
N GLN A 83 1.37 6.88 -5.84
CA GLN A 83 0.79 7.94 -5.01
C GLN A 83 1.52 9.26 -5.23
N LYS A 84 2.85 9.24 -5.27
CA LYS A 84 3.66 10.44 -5.51
C LYS A 84 3.36 11.06 -6.88
N ALA A 85 3.30 10.25 -7.93
CA ALA A 85 2.97 10.69 -9.28
C ALA A 85 1.54 11.25 -9.40
N LEU A 86 0.61 10.72 -8.60
CA LEU A 86 -0.75 11.27 -8.52
C LEU A 86 -0.75 12.66 -7.88
N GLU A 87 0.00 12.85 -6.80
CA GLU A 87 0.09 14.16 -6.15
C GLU A 87 0.79 15.22 -7.03
N GLU A 88 1.81 14.83 -7.79
CA GLU A 88 2.46 15.74 -8.75
C GLU A 88 1.49 16.20 -9.84
N ARG A 89 0.69 15.28 -10.40
CA ARG A 89 -0.36 15.62 -11.38
C ARG A 89 -1.44 16.52 -10.81
N LYS A 90 -1.80 16.36 -9.53
CA LYS A 90 -2.75 17.27 -8.86
C LYS A 90 -2.18 18.68 -8.75
N ILE A 91 -0.92 18.82 -8.35
CA ILE A 91 -0.24 20.12 -8.29
C ILE A 91 -0.18 20.76 -9.68
N GLU A 92 0.15 19.98 -10.71
CA GLU A 92 0.19 20.47 -12.09
C GLU A 92 -1.17 20.97 -12.57
N ALA A 93 -2.25 20.24 -12.28
CA ALA A 93 -3.61 20.66 -12.61
C ALA A 93 -3.98 21.98 -11.92
N ILE A 94 -3.66 22.13 -10.63
CA ILE A 94 -3.89 23.38 -9.88
C ILE A 94 -3.11 24.54 -10.52
N ASN A 95 -1.83 24.32 -10.87
CA ASN A 95 -1.01 25.34 -11.50
C ASN A 95 -1.54 25.74 -12.89
N ASN A 96 -2.00 24.77 -13.68
CA ASN A 96 -2.62 25.03 -14.98
C ASN A 96 -3.91 25.84 -14.84
N LEU A 97 -4.75 25.52 -13.86
CA LEU A 97 -5.96 26.28 -13.55
C LEU A 97 -5.63 27.72 -13.13
N ALA A 98 -4.64 27.90 -12.25
CA ALA A 98 -4.20 29.23 -11.82
C ALA A 98 -3.74 30.09 -13.00
N ARG A 99 -2.91 29.54 -13.90
CA ARG A 99 -2.45 30.26 -15.11
C ARG A 99 -3.60 30.63 -16.05
N ALA A 100 -4.55 29.72 -16.26
CA ALA A 100 -5.73 30.00 -17.09
C ALA A 100 -6.59 31.14 -16.50
N ILE A 101 -6.77 31.16 -15.17
CA ILE A 101 -7.49 32.24 -14.48
C ILE A 101 -6.76 33.58 -14.63
N SER A 102 -5.44 33.60 -14.44
CA SER A 102 -4.62 34.81 -14.61
C SER A 102 -4.69 35.37 -16.04
N SER A 103 -4.52 34.51 -17.05
CA SER A 103 -4.62 34.92 -18.47
C SER A 103 -6.00 35.50 -18.79
N LEU A 104 -7.09 34.87 -18.34
CA LEU A 104 -8.45 35.39 -18.54
C LEU A 104 -8.70 36.72 -17.80
N ALA A 105 -8.02 36.96 -16.68
CA ALA A 105 -8.09 38.23 -15.98
C ALA A 105 -7.35 39.34 -16.74
N GLU A 106 -6.16 39.04 -17.27
CA GLU A 106 -5.36 39.95 -18.11
C GLU A 106 -6.08 40.31 -19.42
N ASP A 107 -6.69 39.34 -20.08
CA ASP A 107 -7.47 39.55 -21.30
C ASP A 107 -8.66 40.50 -21.06
N ARG A 108 -9.40 40.29 -19.95
CA ARG A 108 -10.50 41.18 -19.56
C ARG A 108 -10.04 42.59 -19.23
N HIS A 109 -8.90 42.73 -18.57
CA HIS A 109 -8.32 44.05 -18.27
C HIS A 109 -7.92 44.78 -19.55
N SER A 110 -7.32 44.06 -20.51
CA SER A 110 -6.94 44.62 -21.80
C SER A 110 -8.16 45.06 -22.63
N GLN A 111 -9.26 44.28 -22.62
CA GLN A 111 -10.51 44.64 -23.30
C GLN A 111 -11.20 45.87 -22.70
N SER A 112 -11.23 46.01 -21.37
CA SER A 112 -11.88 47.17 -20.73
C SER A 112 -11.11 48.48 -20.96
N VAL A 113 -9.78 48.42 -20.99
CA VAL A 113 -8.93 49.57 -21.31
C VAL A 113 -9.07 49.99 -22.78
N ALA A 114 -9.19 49.02 -23.70
CA ALA A 114 -9.40 49.30 -25.12
C ALA A 114 -10.75 49.98 -25.42
N GLN A 115 -11.81 49.66 -24.66
CA GLN A 115 -13.14 50.27 -24.84
C GLN A 115 -13.26 51.70 -24.30
N ASN A 116 -12.44 52.10 -23.32
CA ASN A 116 -12.50 53.45 -22.75
C ASN A 116 -11.68 54.50 -23.53
N ASN A 117 -10.84 54.07 -24.47
CA ASN A 117 -9.92 54.94 -25.22
C ASN A 117 -10.29 55.12 -26.70
N GLY A 118 -11.48 54.69 -27.14
CA GLY A 118 -12.02 54.87 -28.50
C GLY A 118 -13.29 55.69 -28.51
#